data_AF-A0A1Q7CJB9-F1
#
_entry.id   AF-A0A1Q7CJB9-F1
#
_cell.length_a   1.000
_cell.length_b   1.000
_cell.length_c   1.000
_cell.angle_alpha   90.00
_cell.angle_beta   90.00
_cell.angle_gamma   90.00
#
_symmetry.space_group_name_H-M   'P 1'
#
loop_
_entity.id
_entity.type
_entity.pdbx_description
1 polymer ?
#
loop_
_entity_poly.entity_id
_entity_poly.type
_entity_poly.pdbx_seq_one_letter_code
_entity_poly.pdbx_strand_id
1 'polypeptide(L)'
;MGRAANQPVINGRIHRAWRNGYVEVNKQVARRVVEVARGLPGRPLVMVHDYQLYLVPRLVREQLHGAIIQHFVHIPWPTPQYWKVLPREMRDAILFGLLGCDIVGFQTSLDVRNFLMTCEENAGLAVDERERAVLVDGRVVYARAYPISIDIAGTTRLSYSHGVMVEERKLRDWRPEQLIVRIDRTDPSKNIVRGFLAYEKLLAHHPELKGRVQFWAFLQPSRQDVAVYRNYVRKVRQVVQRINAQFGAQGWQPVRLELGESVRKAMAAMRNFDVLLVNSVYDGLNLVAKEGALVNRSDGVIVLSENVGAHEELHQHVLSVNPFDIEATANAMHQAIVMGLDEKRRRNEGAREVVRTNDIARWITRQVQDIRDLAAEPGLRAG
;
A
#
# COMPACT_ATOMS: atom_id res chain seq x y z
N MET A 1 13.21 7.18 19.22
CA MET A 1 14.27 8.21 19.14
C MET A 1 15.50 7.81 18.31
N GLY A 2 16.07 6.59 18.40
CA GLY A 2 17.39 6.28 17.78
C GLY A 2 17.53 6.34 16.24
N ARG A 3 16.47 6.11 15.44
CA ARG A 3 16.52 6.30 13.97
C ARG A 3 16.31 7.77 13.57
N ALA A 4 15.36 8.45 14.21
CA ALA A 4 15.11 9.88 13.99
C ALA A 4 16.33 10.74 14.35
N ALA A 5 17.12 10.32 15.35
CA ALA A 5 18.37 10.98 15.72
C ALA A 5 19.43 10.98 14.60
N ASN A 6 19.34 10.05 13.63
CA ASN A 6 20.34 9.88 12.59
C ASN A 6 19.79 10.03 11.16
N GLN A 7 18.47 10.02 10.98
CA GLN A 7 17.80 10.12 9.67
C GLN A 7 16.40 10.75 9.79
N PRO A 8 15.96 11.55 8.80
CA PRO A 8 16.67 11.84 7.54
C PRO A 8 17.80 12.87 7.72
N VAL A 9 18.86 12.74 6.92
CA VAL A 9 19.91 13.76 6.79
C VAL A 9 19.60 14.61 5.57
N ILE A 10 19.06 15.80 5.79
CA ILE A 10 18.73 16.75 4.73
C ILE A 10 19.93 17.68 4.52
N ASN A 11 20.76 17.36 3.54
CA ASN A 11 21.96 18.12 3.21
C ASN A 11 21.88 18.73 1.80
N GLY A 12 22.94 19.41 1.37
CA GLY A 12 23.00 20.05 0.06
C GLY A 12 22.70 19.11 -1.13
N ARG A 13 22.93 17.80 -1.00
CA ARG A 13 22.54 16.81 -2.02
C ARG A 13 21.01 16.71 -2.13
N ILE A 14 20.28 16.69 -1.02
CA ILE A 14 18.81 16.63 -1.02
C ILE A 14 18.22 17.91 -1.60
N HIS A 15 18.72 19.08 -1.22
CA HIS A 15 18.28 20.35 -1.81
C HIS A 15 18.56 20.44 -3.32
N ARG A 16 19.70 19.92 -3.80
CA ARG A 16 19.98 19.83 -5.24
C ARG A 16 19.06 18.85 -5.96
N ALA A 17 18.81 17.67 -5.37
CA ALA A 17 17.89 16.68 -5.94
C ALA A 17 16.45 17.21 -6.00
N TRP A 18 16.04 17.99 -5.00
CA TRP A 18 14.75 18.70 -5.01
C TRP A 18 14.69 19.71 -6.16
N ARG A 19 15.59 20.69 -6.20
CA ARG A 19 15.55 21.79 -7.16
C ARG A 19 15.80 21.35 -8.60
N ASN A 20 16.84 20.55 -8.82
CA ASN A 20 17.30 20.21 -10.17
C ASN A 20 16.75 18.87 -10.67
N GLY A 21 16.05 18.13 -9.81
CA GLY A 21 15.45 16.83 -10.12
C GLY A 21 13.94 16.89 -9.98
N TYR A 22 13.44 16.80 -8.75
CA TYR A 22 12.00 16.66 -8.48
C TYR A 22 11.17 17.80 -9.07
N VAL A 23 11.58 19.06 -8.85
CA VAL A 23 10.88 20.24 -9.38
C VAL A 23 10.92 20.27 -10.90
N GLU A 24 12.08 20.00 -11.51
CA GLU A 24 12.21 20.05 -12.98
C GLU A 24 11.46 18.93 -13.70
N VAL A 25 11.40 17.72 -13.13
CA VAL A 25 10.55 16.64 -13.66
C VAL A 25 9.09 17.04 -13.60
N ASN A 26 8.62 17.60 -12.47
CA ASN A 26 7.23 18.05 -12.34
C ASN A 26 6.90 19.17 -13.35
N LYS A 27 7.81 20.13 -13.57
CA LYS A 27 7.64 21.17 -14.59
C LYS A 27 7.55 20.60 -16.00
N GLN A 28 8.42 19.65 -16.36
CA GLN A 28 8.39 19.01 -17.67
C GLN A 28 7.08 18.25 -17.90
N VAL A 29 6.62 17.48 -16.91
CA VAL A 29 5.34 16.77 -16.97
C VAL A 29 4.19 17.77 -17.10
N ALA A 30 4.14 18.81 -16.28
CA ALA A 30 3.08 19.82 -16.33
C ALA A 30 3.01 20.54 -17.69
N ARG A 31 4.17 20.93 -18.26
CA ARG A 31 4.22 21.51 -19.61
C ARG A 31 3.59 20.58 -20.65
N ARG A 32 3.95 19.30 -20.62
CA ARG A 32 3.42 18.32 -21.57
C ARG A 32 1.91 18.11 -21.40
N VAL A 33 1.43 18.07 -20.16
CA VAL A 33 -0.01 17.98 -19.85
C VAL A 33 -0.74 19.19 -20.44
N VAL A 34 -0.22 20.41 -20.23
CA VAL A 34 -0.83 21.64 -20.75
C VAL A 34 -0.86 21.66 -22.29
N GLU A 35 0.23 21.28 -22.94
CA GLU A 35 0.29 21.17 -24.41
C GLU A 35 -0.80 20.25 -24.97
N VAL A 36 -0.94 19.06 -24.38
CA VAL A 36 -1.96 18.09 -24.81
C VAL A 36 -3.37 18.61 -24.52
N ALA A 37 -3.60 19.16 -23.33
CA ALA A 37 -4.91 19.63 -22.89
C ALA A 37 -5.44 20.81 -23.73
N ARG A 38 -4.56 21.70 -24.22
CA ARG A 38 -4.95 22.81 -25.12
C ARG A 38 -5.49 22.34 -26.48
N GLY A 39 -5.14 21.12 -26.90
CA GLY A 39 -5.64 20.52 -28.14
C GLY A 39 -6.98 19.79 -27.99
N LEU A 40 -7.52 19.66 -26.77
CA LEU A 40 -8.76 18.91 -26.54
C LEU A 40 -10.00 19.77 -26.82
N PRO A 41 -11.05 19.20 -27.43
CA PRO A 41 -12.34 19.88 -27.55
C PRO A 41 -13.05 19.87 -26.19
N GLY A 42 -13.00 21.00 -25.47
CA GLY A 42 -13.74 21.22 -24.23
C GLY A 42 -12.88 21.32 -22.98
N ARG A 43 -13.54 21.31 -21.82
CA ARG A 43 -12.90 21.48 -20.51
C ARG A 43 -12.04 20.23 -20.19
N PRO A 44 -10.71 20.35 -20.04
CA PRO A 44 -9.87 19.18 -19.83
C PRO A 44 -10.02 18.63 -18.41
N LEU A 45 -10.14 17.30 -18.30
CA LEU A 45 -9.99 16.56 -17.05
C LEU A 45 -8.56 16.02 -16.95
N VAL A 46 -7.84 16.39 -15.89
CA VAL A 46 -6.47 15.98 -15.62
C VAL A 46 -6.45 15.13 -14.36
N MET A 47 -6.11 13.85 -14.51
CA MET A 47 -5.95 12.91 -13.40
C MET A 47 -4.46 12.63 -13.16
N VAL A 48 -3.94 13.11 -12.04
CA VAL A 48 -2.54 12.95 -11.63
C VAL A 48 -2.44 11.85 -10.57
N HIS A 49 -1.39 11.06 -10.61
CA HIS A 49 -1.19 9.96 -9.67
C HIS A 49 0.16 10.04 -8.96
N ASP A 50 0.08 9.88 -7.65
CA ASP A 50 1.15 9.55 -6.72
C ASP A 50 2.24 10.61 -6.47
N TYR A 51 3.01 10.35 -5.41
CA TYR A 51 3.91 11.29 -4.75
C TYR A 51 5.06 11.85 -5.59
N GLN A 52 5.32 11.28 -6.75
CA GLN A 52 6.32 11.76 -7.70
C GLN A 52 5.87 13.07 -8.36
N LEU A 53 4.56 13.32 -8.43
CA LEU A 53 3.95 14.37 -9.25
C LEU A 53 3.14 15.39 -8.43
N TYR A 54 3.48 15.61 -7.16
CA TYR A 54 2.70 16.50 -6.29
C TYR A 54 2.65 17.96 -6.75
N LEU A 55 3.62 18.44 -7.54
CA LEU A 55 3.65 19.84 -7.98
C LEU A 55 2.86 20.05 -9.29
N VAL A 56 2.59 18.98 -10.03
CA VAL A 56 1.90 19.04 -11.33
C VAL A 56 0.55 19.76 -11.24
N PRO A 57 -0.35 19.49 -10.26
CA PRO A 57 -1.69 20.07 -10.29
C PRO A 57 -1.69 21.60 -10.26
N ARG A 58 -0.89 22.22 -9.37
CA ARG A 58 -0.74 23.68 -9.35
C ARG A 58 -0.14 24.24 -10.64
N LEU A 59 0.92 23.63 -11.15
CA LEU A 59 1.59 24.08 -12.39
C LEU A 59 0.65 24.01 -13.61
N VAL A 60 -0.24 23.01 -13.64
CA VAL A 60 -1.27 22.89 -14.67
C VAL A 60 -2.38 23.94 -14.46
N ARG A 61 -2.86 24.12 -13.23
CA ARG A 61 -3.90 25.10 -12.87
C ARG A 61 -3.51 26.53 -13.26
N GLU A 62 -2.26 26.90 -13.05
CA GLU A 62 -1.71 28.22 -13.39
C GLU A 62 -1.78 28.52 -14.90
N GLN A 63 -1.82 27.50 -15.75
CA GLN A 63 -1.90 27.65 -17.22
C GLN A 63 -3.28 27.30 -17.79
N LEU A 64 -4.09 26.55 -17.06
CA LEU A 64 -5.41 26.05 -17.45
C LEU A 64 -6.40 26.27 -16.28
N HIS A 65 -6.75 27.54 -16.03
CA HIS A 65 -7.64 27.92 -14.91
C HIS A 65 -8.94 27.12 -14.88
N GLY A 66 -9.53 26.90 -16.06
CA GLY A 66 -10.75 26.15 -16.23
C GLY A 66 -10.59 24.62 -16.25
N ALA A 67 -9.43 24.01 -16.03
CA ALA A 67 -9.35 22.54 -15.99
C ALA A 67 -10.17 21.94 -14.83
N ILE A 68 -10.51 20.66 -14.92
CA ILE A 68 -10.82 19.86 -13.72
C ILE A 68 -9.59 19.02 -13.42
N ILE A 69 -9.07 19.10 -12.20
CA ILE A 69 -7.82 18.47 -11.81
C ILE A 69 -8.05 17.62 -10.56
N GLN A 70 -7.79 16.32 -10.69
CA GLN A 70 -7.75 15.40 -9.56
C GLN A 70 -6.32 14.88 -9.37
N HIS A 71 -5.87 14.79 -8.13
CA HIS A 71 -4.66 14.04 -7.78
C HIS A 71 -5.02 12.90 -6.83
N PHE A 72 -4.59 11.67 -7.14
CA PHE A 72 -4.78 10.52 -6.25
C PHE A 72 -3.46 10.08 -5.62
N VAL A 73 -3.38 10.12 -4.29
CA VAL A 73 -2.21 9.74 -3.49
C VAL A 73 -2.31 8.26 -3.12
N HIS A 74 -1.40 7.44 -3.65
CA HIS A 74 -1.46 5.98 -3.47
C HIS A 74 -0.77 5.50 -2.19
N ILE A 75 0.12 6.31 -1.63
CA ILE A 75 0.82 6.07 -0.35
C ILE A 75 0.07 6.73 0.81
N PRO A 76 0.33 6.35 2.08
CA PRO A 76 -0.29 7.00 3.23
C PRO A 76 0.08 8.48 3.30
N TRP A 77 -0.85 9.32 3.76
CA TRP A 77 -0.58 10.71 4.07
C TRP A 77 -0.11 10.85 5.53
N PRO A 78 1.03 11.51 5.80
CA PRO A 78 1.59 11.61 7.14
C PRO A 78 0.75 12.51 8.04
N THR A 79 0.94 12.37 9.36
CA THR A 79 0.36 13.31 10.32
C THR A 79 0.97 14.72 10.16
N PRO A 80 0.28 15.79 10.58
CA PRO A 80 0.78 17.16 10.53
C PRO A 80 2.15 17.35 11.20
N GLN A 81 2.39 16.61 12.29
CA GLN A 81 3.67 16.65 13.01
C GLN A 81 4.78 15.95 12.22
N TYR A 82 4.50 14.78 11.63
CA TYR A 82 5.49 14.05 10.83
C TYR A 82 5.79 14.78 9.51
N TRP A 83 4.84 15.53 8.96
CA TRP A 83 5.04 16.40 7.79
C TRP A 83 6.18 17.40 7.99
N LYS A 84 6.42 17.84 9.23
CA LYS A 84 7.46 18.81 9.57
C LYS A 84 8.89 18.26 9.47
N VAL A 85 9.05 16.96 9.21
CA VAL A 85 10.36 16.35 8.86
C VAL A 85 10.93 16.96 7.57
N LEU A 86 10.07 17.35 6.63
CA LEU A 86 10.52 18.00 5.39
C LEU A 86 10.83 19.50 5.63
N PRO A 87 11.84 20.07 4.94
CA PRO A 87 12.08 21.51 4.97
C PRO A 87 10.86 22.27 4.48
N ARG A 88 10.65 23.47 5.04
CA ARG A 88 9.50 24.34 4.72
C ARG A 88 9.32 24.53 3.20
N GLU A 89 10.38 24.89 2.48
CA GLU A 89 10.36 25.08 1.01
C GLU A 89 9.78 23.87 0.26
N MET A 90 10.13 22.65 0.68
CA MET A 90 9.70 21.42 0.00
C MET A 90 8.26 21.06 0.37
N ARG A 91 7.94 21.11 1.67
CA ARG A 91 6.65 20.67 2.17
C ARG A 91 5.53 21.64 1.80
N ASP A 92 5.80 22.94 1.78
CA ASP A 92 4.83 23.96 1.37
C ASP A 92 4.60 23.83 -0.14
N ALA A 93 5.65 23.66 -0.95
CA ALA A 93 5.51 23.42 -2.38
C ALA A 93 4.68 22.17 -2.71
N ILE A 94 4.87 21.06 -1.98
CA ILE A 94 4.06 19.85 -2.16
C ILE A 94 2.59 20.10 -1.79
N LEU A 95 2.35 20.68 -0.61
CA LEU A 95 0.99 20.92 -0.11
C LEU A 95 0.22 21.83 -1.07
N PHE A 96 0.80 22.97 -1.45
CA PHE A 96 0.20 23.89 -2.41
C PHE A 96 0.16 23.33 -3.84
N GLY A 97 1.06 22.40 -4.17
CA GLY A 97 1.00 21.62 -5.41
C GLY A 97 -0.29 20.80 -5.49
N LEU A 98 -0.62 20.06 -4.44
CA LEU A 98 -1.86 19.29 -4.32
C LEU A 98 -3.10 20.20 -4.24
N LEU A 99 -3.03 21.34 -3.58
CA LEU A 99 -4.13 22.32 -3.51
C LEU A 99 -4.41 23.02 -4.86
N GLY A 100 -3.64 22.74 -5.91
CA GLY A 100 -3.99 23.06 -7.29
C GLY A 100 -5.13 22.21 -7.87
N CYS A 101 -5.46 21.10 -7.21
CA CYS A 101 -6.58 20.22 -7.55
C CYS A 101 -7.94 20.86 -7.26
N ASP A 102 -8.98 20.26 -7.82
CA ASP A 102 -10.35 20.36 -7.31
C ASP A 102 -10.67 19.20 -6.34
N ILE A 103 -10.11 18.01 -6.60
CA ILE A 103 -10.22 16.83 -5.72
C ILE A 103 -8.84 16.23 -5.44
N VAL A 104 -8.52 16.00 -4.17
CA VAL A 104 -7.39 15.18 -3.74
C VAL A 104 -7.94 13.85 -3.19
N GLY A 105 -7.64 12.77 -3.89
CA GLY A 105 -8.04 11.41 -3.52
C GLY A 105 -6.96 10.70 -2.70
N PHE A 106 -7.40 9.93 -1.70
CA PHE A 106 -6.56 9.11 -0.82
C PHE A 106 -7.10 7.70 -0.70
N GLN A 107 -6.31 6.80 -0.09
CA GLN A 107 -6.72 5.41 0.13
C GLN A 107 -7.70 5.26 1.29
N THR A 108 -7.48 5.98 2.39
CA THR A 108 -8.25 5.79 3.63
C THR A 108 -8.89 7.08 4.13
N SER A 109 -9.89 6.94 4.99
CA SER A 109 -10.50 8.06 5.72
C SER A 109 -9.50 8.75 6.66
N LEU A 110 -8.51 8.00 7.18
CA LEU A 110 -7.45 8.55 8.03
C LEU A 110 -6.51 9.46 7.24
N ASP A 111 -6.13 9.06 6.02
CA ASP A 111 -5.30 9.89 5.15
C ASP A 111 -5.98 11.22 4.81
N VAL A 112 -7.30 11.18 4.55
CA VAL A 112 -8.12 12.39 4.35
C VAL A 112 -8.05 13.30 5.58
N ARG A 113 -8.30 12.76 6.78
CA ARG A 113 -8.22 13.55 8.02
C ARG A 113 -6.83 14.15 8.21
N ASN A 114 -5.78 13.36 8.01
CA ASN A 114 -4.40 13.84 8.14
C ASN A 114 -4.06 14.95 7.15
N PHE A 115 -4.56 14.87 5.91
CA PHE A 115 -4.38 15.92 4.91
C PHE A 115 -5.07 17.22 5.31
N LEU A 116 -6.33 17.14 5.75
CA LEU A 116 -7.09 18.30 6.23
C LEU A 116 -6.39 18.97 7.42
N MET A 117 -5.98 18.20 8.44
CA MET A 117 -5.20 18.73 9.57
C MET A 117 -3.86 19.32 9.12
N THR A 118 -3.22 18.76 8.08
CA THR A 118 -1.97 19.34 7.54
C THR A 118 -2.22 20.70 6.88
N CYS A 119 -3.33 20.86 6.15
CA CYS A 119 -3.73 22.14 5.57
C CYS A 119 -4.01 23.20 6.64
N GLU A 120 -4.72 22.82 7.70
CA GLU A 120 -5.02 23.72 8.81
C GLU A 120 -3.76 24.05 9.63
N GLU A 121 -3.09 23.05 10.21
CA GLU A 121 -2.00 23.27 11.17
C GLU A 121 -0.69 23.78 10.53
N ASN A 122 -0.39 23.35 9.29
CA ASN A 122 0.89 23.68 8.66
C ASN A 122 0.80 24.85 7.67
N ALA A 123 -0.39 25.11 7.09
CA ALA A 123 -0.60 26.20 6.14
C ALA A 123 -1.59 27.28 6.62
N GLY A 124 -2.29 27.08 7.74
CA GLY A 124 -3.23 28.06 8.29
C GLY A 124 -4.48 28.26 7.44
N LEU A 125 -4.86 27.25 6.65
CA LEU A 125 -6.02 27.30 5.75
C LEU A 125 -7.29 26.93 6.51
N ALA A 126 -8.41 27.54 6.12
CA ALA A 126 -9.71 27.15 6.63
C ALA A 126 -10.13 25.79 6.05
N VAL A 127 -10.59 24.91 6.92
CA VAL A 127 -11.03 23.55 6.60
C VAL A 127 -12.48 23.38 7.01
N ASP A 128 -13.27 22.78 6.12
CA ASP A 128 -14.58 22.24 6.45
C ASP A 128 -14.44 20.72 6.65
N GLU A 129 -14.46 20.28 7.90
CA GLU A 129 -14.32 18.85 8.23
C GLU A 129 -15.52 18.02 7.76
N ARG A 130 -16.72 18.61 7.75
CA ARG A 130 -17.95 17.92 7.37
C ARG A 130 -17.97 17.65 5.87
N GLU A 131 -17.68 18.67 5.08
CA GLU A 131 -17.58 18.55 3.61
C GLU A 131 -16.24 17.95 3.16
N ARG A 132 -15.31 17.76 4.10
CA ARG A 132 -13.94 17.30 3.89
C ARG A 132 -13.26 18.14 2.81
N ALA A 133 -13.20 19.44 3.04
CA ALA A 133 -12.76 20.42 2.06
C ALA A 133 -11.83 21.48 2.66
N VAL A 134 -11.00 22.07 1.81
CA VAL A 134 -10.06 23.14 2.16
C VAL A 134 -10.38 24.37 1.32
N LEU A 135 -10.49 25.54 1.95
CA LEU A 135 -10.61 26.82 1.24
C LEU A 135 -9.21 27.40 0.99
N VAL A 136 -8.87 27.61 -0.28
CA VAL A 136 -7.56 28.12 -0.71
C VAL A 136 -7.73 29.00 -1.95
N ASP A 137 -7.20 30.23 -1.89
CA ASP A 137 -7.26 31.20 -2.98
C ASP A 137 -8.69 31.41 -3.54
N GLY A 138 -9.70 31.44 -2.65
CA GLY A 138 -11.12 31.57 -3.03
C GLY A 138 -11.74 30.32 -3.67
N ARG A 139 -11.02 29.19 -3.74
CA ARG A 139 -11.50 27.91 -4.27
C ARG A 139 -11.67 26.88 -3.17
N VAL A 140 -12.62 25.97 -3.38
CA VAL A 140 -12.82 24.80 -2.53
C VAL A 140 -12.07 23.61 -3.15
N VAL A 141 -11.24 22.95 -2.36
CA VAL A 141 -10.54 21.70 -2.73
C VAL A 141 -11.05 20.58 -1.86
N TYR A 142 -11.64 19.56 -2.47
CA TYR A 142 -12.22 18.42 -1.76
C TYR A 142 -11.19 17.34 -1.50
N ALA A 143 -11.17 16.79 -0.29
CA ALA A 143 -10.43 15.59 0.06
C ALA A 143 -11.38 14.39 0.15
N ARG A 144 -11.03 13.29 -0.51
CA ARG A 144 -11.90 12.10 -0.63
C ARG A 144 -11.11 10.81 -0.47
N ALA A 145 -11.74 9.80 0.12
CA ALA A 145 -11.18 8.46 0.25
C ALA A 145 -11.77 7.53 -0.81
N TYR A 146 -10.91 6.96 -1.65
CA TYR A 146 -11.26 5.92 -2.62
C TYR A 146 -10.26 4.77 -2.46
N PRO A 147 -10.54 3.76 -1.62
CA PRO A 147 -9.64 2.63 -1.45
C PRO A 147 -9.50 1.90 -2.80
N ILE A 148 -8.29 1.91 -3.37
CA ILE A 148 -8.05 1.20 -4.63
C ILE A 148 -8.28 -0.30 -4.44
N SER A 149 -8.50 -1.02 -5.52
CA SER A 149 -8.73 -2.46 -5.46
C SER A 149 -8.19 -3.17 -6.69
N ILE A 150 -8.54 -4.44 -6.83
CA ILE A 150 -8.04 -5.33 -7.87
C ILE A 150 -9.06 -5.50 -9.00
N ASP A 151 -8.55 -5.87 -10.17
CA ASP A 151 -9.39 -6.41 -11.25
C ASP A 151 -9.78 -7.86 -10.92
N ILE A 152 -11.02 -8.06 -10.46
CA ILE A 152 -11.52 -9.38 -10.08
C ILE A 152 -11.43 -10.35 -11.24
N ALA A 153 -11.85 -9.94 -12.44
CA ALA A 153 -11.90 -10.81 -13.61
C ALA A 153 -10.49 -11.19 -14.08
N GLY A 154 -9.59 -10.21 -14.17
CA GLY A 154 -8.18 -10.42 -14.50
C GLY A 154 -7.47 -11.31 -13.48
N THR A 155 -7.59 -11.02 -12.18
CA THR A 155 -6.96 -11.80 -11.11
C THR A 155 -7.51 -13.22 -11.05
N THR A 156 -8.83 -13.40 -11.17
CA THR A 156 -9.44 -14.73 -11.22
C THR A 156 -8.92 -15.54 -12.42
N ARG A 157 -8.92 -14.95 -13.62
CA ARG A 157 -8.41 -15.60 -14.84
C ARG A 157 -6.95 -16.02 -14.71
N LEU A 158 -6.10 -15.13 -14.17
CA LEU A 158 -4.70 -15.42 -13.89
C LEU A 158 -4.55 -16.58 -12.91
N SER A 159 -5.37 -16.61 -11.86
CA SER A 159 -5.35 -17.65 -10.84
C SER A 159 -5.61 -19.04 -11.42
N TYR A 160 -6.40 -19.16 -12.50
CA TYR A 160 -6.70 -20.42 -13.19
C TYR A 160 -5.83 -20.67 -14.42
N SER A 161 -4.83 -19.83 -14.69
CA SER A 161 -3.95 -20.02 -15.86
C SER A 161 -3.14 -21.32 -15.76
N HIS A 162 -2.84 -21.93 -16.90
CA HIS A 162 -2.04 -23.17 -16.96
C HIS A 162 -0.72 -23.06 -16.19
N GLY A 163 -0.05 -21.90 -16.31
CA GLY A 163 1.21 -21.66 -15.61
C GLY A 163 1.07 -21.63 -14.09
N VAL A 164 -0.04 -21.10 -13.55
CA VAL A 164 -0.31 -21.19 -12.09
C VAL A 164 -0.61 -22.63 -11.70
N MET A 165 -1.38 -23.37 -12.50
CA MET A 165 -1.66 -24.79 -12.22
C MET A 165 -0.37 -25.61 -12.17
N VAL A 166 0.59 -25.36 -13.05
CA VAL A 166 1.93 -25.99 -13.03
C VAL A 166 2.64 -25.72 -11.71
N GLU A 167 2.66 -24.48 -11.23
CA GLU A 167 3.30 -24.13 -9.96
C GLU A 167 2.54 -24.71 -8.76
N GLU A 168 1.20 -24.80 -8.80
CA GLU A 168 0.42 -25.52 -7.77
C GLU A 168 0.74 -27.02 -7.75
N ARG A 169 1.00 -27.67 -8.90
CA ARG A 169 1.44 -29.07 -8.92
C ARG A 169 2.78 -29.22 -8.19
N LYS A 170 3.75 -28.37 -8.52
CA LYS A 170 5.06 -28.36 -7.84
C LYS A 170 4.95 -28.07 -6.35
N LEU A 171 4.01 -27.21 -5.95
CA LEU A 171 3.74 -26.92 -4.54
C LEU A 171 3.29 -28.17 -3.78
N ARG A 172 2.42 -29.00 -4.36
CA ARG A 172 1.92 -30.22 -3.70
C ARG A 172 3.02 -31.22 -3.32
N ASP A 173 4.13 -31.23 -4.05
CA ASP A 173 5.24 -32.16 -3.79
C ASP A 173 5.97 -31.87 -2.46
N TRP A 174 5.85 -30.66 -1.92
CA TRP A 174 6.57 -30.26 -0.71
C TRP A 174 5.73 -29.44 0.29
N ARG A 175 4.46 -29.14 -0.02
CA ARG A 175 3.61 -28.31 0.84
C ARG A 175 3.57 -28.91 2.26
N PRO A 176 3.86 -28.12 3.30
CA PRO A 176 3.74 -28.58 4.68
C PRO A 176 2.26 -28.81 5.04
N GLU A 177 2.01 -29.30 6.26
CA GLU A 177 0.65 -29.31 6.82
C GLU A 177 0.07 -27.89 6.89
N GLN A 178 0.88 -26.93 7.36
CA GLN A 178 0.52 -25.53 7.52
C GLN A 178 1.47 -24.61 6.75
N LEU A 179 0.96 -23.84 5.81
CA LEU A 179 1.71 -22.95 4.94
C LEU A 179 1.42 -21.48 5.30
N ILE A 180 2.42 -20.80 5.83
CA ILE A 180 2.41 -19.35 6.00
C ILE A 180 3.01 -18.73 4.74
N VAL A 181 2.30 -17.81 4.10
CA VAL A 181 2.74 -17.13 2.88
C VAL A 181 2.98 -15.65 3.15
N ARG A 182 4.02 -15.14 2.50
CA ARG A 182 4.28 -13.71 2.36
C ARG A 182 4.69 -13.40 0.93
N ILE A 183 4.09 -12.36 0.36
CA ILE A 183 4.44 -11.86 -0.97
C ILE A 183 4.63 -10.35 -0.85
N ASP A 184 5.84 -9.87 -1.12
CA ASP A 184 6.18 -8.47 -0.91
C ASP A 184 7.28 -7.99 -1.86
N ARG A 185 7.34 -6.68 -2.09
CA ARG A 185 8.59 -6.05 -2.54
C ARG A 185 9.55 -5.97 -1.36
N THR A 186 10.85 -6.02 -1.63
CA THR A 186 11.92 -5.85 -0.63
C THR A 186 12.06 -4.41 -0.13
N ASP A 187 10.95 -3.80 0.28
CA ASP A 187 10.85 -2.46 0.82
C ASP A 187 10.87 -2.51 2.36
N PRO A 188 11.65 -1.65 3.05
CA PRO A 188 11.61 -1.52 4.50
C PRO A 188 10.21 -1.30 5.09
N SER A 189 9.29 -0.63 4.37
CA SER A 189 7.93 -0.40 4.85
C SER A 189 7.14 -1.70 5.02
N LYS A 190 7.47 -2.75 4.26
CA LYS A 190 6.80 -4.06 4.32
C LYS A 190 7.14 -4.84 5.58
N ASN A 191 8.09 -4.41 6.40
CA ASN A 191 8.35 -5.00 7.73
C ASN A 191 8.73 -6.50 7.75
N ILE A 192 9.20 -7.02 6.61
CA ILE A 192 9.73 -8.37 6.37
C ILE A 192 10.53 -8.96 7.54
N VAL A 193 11.52 -8.22 8.06
CA VAL A 193 12.36 -8.72 9.16
C VAL A 193 11.53 -9.06 10.40
N ARG A 194 10.61 -8.19 10.83
CA ARG A 194 9.77 -8.46 12.01
C ARG A 194 8.82 -9.63 11.79
N GLY A 195 8.31 -9.81 10.57
CA GLY A 195 7.48 -10.97 10.28
C GLY A 195 8.25 -12.29 10.44
N PHE A 196 9.52 -12.34 10.04
CA PHE A 196 10.35 -13.52 10.29
C PHE A 196 10.71 -13.69 11.77
N LEU A 197 10.94 -12.61 12.51
CA LEU A 197 11.16 -12.69 13.96
C LEU A 197 9.90 -13.18 14.70
N ALA A 198 8.71 -12.79 14.25
CA ALA A 198 7.46 -13.31 14.79
C ALA A 198 7.30 -14.81 14.50
N TYR A 199 7.72 -15.26 13.32
CA TYR A 199 7.71 -16.68 12.98
C TYR A 199 8.73 -17.49 13.82
N GLU A 200 9.90 -16.93 14.07
CA GLU A 200 10.86 -17.52 15.01
C GLU A 200 10.25 -17.67 16.42
N LYS A 201 9.55 -16.65 16.90
CA LYS A 201 8.85 -16.71 18.19
C LYS A 201 7.75 -17.76 18.22
N LEU A 202 6.97 -17.86 17.15
CA LEU A 202 5.98 -18.94 16.96
C LEU A 202 6.65 -20.31 17.14
N LEU A 203 7.75 -20.60 16.45
CA LEU A 203 8.44 -21.89 16.53
C LEU A 203 9.09 -22.17 17.90
N ALA A 204 9.48 -21.11 18.60
CA ALA A 204 10.04 -21.23 19.95
C ALA A 204 8.96 -21.56 20.98
N HIS A 205 7.80 -20.90 20.91
CA HIS A 205 6.68 -21.10 21.84
C HIS A 205 5.85 -22.35 21.53
N HIS A 206 5.84 -22.78 20.27
CA HIS A 206 5.07 -23.92 19.79
C HIS A 206 5.97 -24.97 19.11
N PRO A 207 6.80 -25.71 19.89
CA PRO A 207 7.67 -26.75 19.33
C PRO A 207 6.94 -27.83 18.54
N GLU A 208 5.67 -28.08 18.85
CA GLU A 208 4.78 -29.00 18.15
C GLU A 208 4.54 -28.63 16.68
N LEU A 209 4.81 -27.39 16.27
CA LEU A 209 4.69 -26.95 14.88
C LEU A 209 5.95 -27.21 14.04
N LYS A 210 7.10 -27.54 14.68
CA LYS A 210 8.34 -27.81 13.95
C LYS A 210 8.17 -29.03 13.03
N GLY A 211 8.57 -28.90 11.77
CA GLY A 211 8.33 -29.91 10.73
C GLY A 211 6.93 -29.89 10.11
N ARG A 212 5.94 -29.24 10.74
CA ARG A 212 4.53 -29.20 10.30
C ARG A 212 4.15 -27.88 9.66
N VAL A 213 4.79 -26.77 10.06
CA VAL A 213 4.58 -25.44 9.46
C VAL A 213 5.78 -25.02 8.62
N GLN A 214 5.57 -24.36 7.48
CA GLN A 214 6.64 -23.71 6.71
C GLN A 214 6.22 -22.28 6.34
N PHE A 215 7.17 -21.35 6.44
CA PHE A 215 7.00 -19.98 6.00
C PHE A 215 7.60 -19.80 4.60
N TRP A 216 6.74 -19.58 3.60
CA TRP A 216 7.14 -19.31 2.23
C TRP A 216 7.07 -17.82 1.91
N ALA A 217 8.24 -17.21 1.68
CA ALA A 217 8.35 -15.80 1.37
C ALA A 217 8.82 -15.57 -0.07
N PHE A 218 7.96 -14.92 -0.86
CA PHE A 218 8.27 -14.43 -2.19
C PHE A 218 8.57 -12.94 -2.15
N LEU A 219 9.83 -12.60 -2.35
CA LEU A 219 10.29 -11.24 -2.22
C LEU A 219 10.83 -10.72 -3.56
N GLN A 220 10.20 -9.69 -4.11
CA GLN A 220 10.65 -9.03 -5.32
C GLN A 220 11.72 -7.99 -4.97
N PRO A 221 12.96 -8.10 -5.49
CA PRO A 221 13.98 -7.06 -5.36
C PRO A 221 13.46 -5.71 -5.86
N SER A 222 13.61 -4.65 -5.06
CA SER A 222 13.16 -3.30 -5.44
C SER A 222 14.24 -2.28 -5.10
N ARG A 223 14.39 -1.25 -5.96
CA ARG A 223 15.30 -0.09 -5.76
C ARG A 223 16.70 -0.49 -5.29
N GLN A 224 17.31 -1.46 -5.97
CA GLN A 224 18.61 -2.01 -5.57
C GLN A 224 19.76 -1.01 -5.73
N ASP A 225 19.55 0.09 -6.44
CA ASP A 225 20.41 1.27 -6.50
C ASP A 225 20.44 2.05 -5.17
N VAL A 226 19.39 1.95 -4.34
CA VAL A 226 19.29 2.64 -3.05
C VAL A 226 19.87 1.80 -1.90
N ALA A 227 20.86 2.36 -1.19
CA ALA A 227 21.60 1.65 -0.15
C ALA A 227 20.71 1.11 0.99
N VAL A 228 19.67 1.85 1.39
CA VAL A 228 18.72 1.42 2.43
C VAL A 228 18.02 0.11 2.04
N TYR A 229 17.61 -0.03 0.77
CA TYR A 229 16.96 -1.22 0.26
C TYR A 229 17.92 -2.41 0.19
N ARG A 230 19.15 -2.23 -0.33
CA ARG A 230 20.17 -3.30 -0.33
C ARG A 230 20.49 -3.79 1.08
N ASN A 231 20.67 -2.86 2.02
CA ASN A 231 20.97 -3.19 3.41
C ASN A 231 19.82 -3.96 4.06
N TYR A 232 18.57 -3.62 3.70
CA TYR A 232 17.40 -4.32 4.18
C TYR A 232 17.32 -5.76 3.65
N VAL A 233 17.55 -5.98 2.35
CA VAL A 233 17.62 -7.33 1.75
C VAL A 233 18.71 -8.19 2.43
N ARG A 234 19.87 -7.61 2.75
CA ARG A 234 20.93 -8.33 3.49
C ARG A 234 20.44 -8.78 4.87
N LYS A 235 19.77 -7.90 5.62
CA LYS A 235 19.19 -8.24 6.93
C LYS A 235 18.14 -9.35 6.82
N VAL A 236 17.28 -9.29 5.79
CA VAL A 236 16.30 -10.34 5.52
C VAL A 236 17.00 -11.69 5.33
N ARG A 237 18.00 -11.78 4.45
CA ARG A 237 18.74 -13.03 4.22
C ARG A 237 19.40 -13.56 5.49
N GLN A 238 20.01 -12.68 6.28
CA GLN A 238 20.66 -13.06 7.55
C GLN A 238 19.67 -13.65 8.55
N VAL A 239 18.50 -13.05 8.71
CA VAL A 239 17.47 -13.55 9.63
C VAL A 239 16.94 -14.91 9.16
N VAL A 240 16.67 -15.07 7.87
CA VAL A 240 16.24 -16.36 7.30
C VAL A 240 17.28 -17.45 7.52
N GLN A 241 18.56 -17.18 7.23
CA GLN A 241 19.66 -18.12 7.44
C GLN A 241 19.76 -18.55 8.91
N ARG A 242 19.66 -17.60 9.83
CA ARG A 242 19.70 -17.86 11.27
C ARG A 242 18.54 -18.75 11.72
N ILE A 243 17.32 -18.45 11.30
CA ILE A 243 16.13 -19.25 11.63
C ILE A 243 16.26 -20.67 11.08
N ASN A 244 16.67 -20.81 9.81
CA ASN A 244 16.84 -22.12 9.19
C ASN A 244 17.96 -22.95 9.85
N ALA A 245 19.05 -22.31 10.29
CA ALA A 245 20.11 -22.99 11.03
C ALA A 245 19.68 -23.42 12.44
N GLN A 246 18.88 -22.60 13.12
CA GLN A 246 18.45 -22.86 14.49
C GLN A 246 17.35 -23.92 14.58
N PHE A 247 16.38 -23.90 13.66
CA PHE A 247 15.20 -24.74 13.72
C PHE A 247 15.12 -25.82 12.64
N GLY A 248 15.95 -25.75 11.60
CA GLY A 248 15.91 -26.70 10.50
C GLY A 248 16.22 -28.14 10.90
N ALA A 249 15.67 -29.08 10.15
CA ALA A 249 15.88 -30.51 10.30
C ALA A 249 16.12 -31.15 8.93
N GLN A 250 16.54 -32.42 8.90
CA GLN A 250 16.77 -33.12 7.64
C GLN A 250 15.48 -33.14 6.79
N GLY A 251 15.56 -32.61 5.57
CA GLY A 251 14.43 -32.53 4.64
C GLY A 251 13.43 -31.40 4.91
N TRP A 252 13.60 -30.59 5.96
CA TRP A 252 12.70 -29.48 6.28
C TRP A 252 13.46 -28.20 6.63
N GLN A 253 13.16 -27.12 5.90
CA GLN A 253 13.58 -25.77 6.25
C GLN A 253 12.38 -24.95 6.73
N PRO A 254 12.44 -24.30 7.90
CA PRO A 254 11.34 -23.49 8.42
C PRO A 254 10.94 -22.35 7.48
N VAL A 255 11.92 -21.71 6.84
CA VAL A 255 11.68 -20.59 5.92
C VAL A 255 12.18 -20.93 4.51
N ARG A 256 11.26 -20.95 3.55
CA ARG A 256 11.56 -21.00 2.12
C ARG A 256 11.57 -19.57 1.57
N LEU A 257 12.75 -19.03 1.28
CA LEU A 257 12.92 -17.69 0.74
C LEU A 257 13.15 -17.73 -0.78
N GLU A 258 12.25 -17.13 -1.55
CA GLU A 258 12.40 -16.94 -3.00
C GLU A 258 12.57 -15.46 -3.32
N LEU A 259 13.70 -15.12 -3.94
CA LEU A 259 14.01 -13.77 -4.39
C LEU A 259 13.91 -13.70 -5.90
N GLY A 260 12.93 -12.96 -6.42
CA GLY A 260 12.74 -12.79 -7.85
C GLY A 260 11.30 -12.48 -8.23
N GLU A 261 11.10 -12.30 -9.53
CA GLU A 261 9.79 -11.99 -10.11
C GLU A 261 9.14 -13.26 -10.63
N SER A 262 8.09 -13.72 -9.96
CA SER A 262 7.24 -14.78 -10.48
C SER A 262 5.80 -14.60 -10.03
N VAL A 263 5.04 -13.89 -10.86
CA VAL A 263 3.60 -13.70 -10.67
C VAL A 263 2.88 -15.05 -10.53
N ARG A 264 3.28 -16.06 -11.31
CA ARG A 264 2.66 -17.39 -11.27
C ARG A 264 2.87 -18.11 -9.95
N LYS A 265 4.09 -18.07 -9.41
CA LYS A 265 4.39 -18.69 -8.10
C LYS A 265 3.72 -17.95 -6.96
N ALA A 266 3.75 -16.61 -6.98
CA ALA A 266 3.03 -15.79 -6.00
C ALA A 266 1.52 -16.11 -6.00
N MET A 267 0.91 -16.22 -7.18
CA MET A 267 -0.49 -16.60 -7.33
C MET A 267 -0.78 -18.03 -6.82
N ALA A 268 0.09 -19.00 -7.13
CA ALA A 268 -0.04 -20.35 -6.60
C ALA A 268 0.05 -20.38 -5.06
N ALA A 269 0.91 -19.56 -4.47
CA ALA A 269 1.01 -19.41 -3.01
C ALA A 269 -0.24 -18.75 -2.41
N MET A 270 -0.76 -17.68 -3.03
CA MET A 270 -2.00 -17.03 -2.59
C MET A 270 -3.20 -17.98 -2.62
N ARG A 271 -3.24 -18.89 -3.60
CA ARG A 271 -4.29 -19.92 -3.69
C ARG A 271 -4.23 -20.96 -2.57
N ASN A 272 -3.07 -21.19 -1.94
CA ASN A 272 -2.84 -22.37 -1.10
C ASN A 272 -2.36 -22.09 0.34
N PHE A 273 -2.31 -20.82 0.76
CA PHE A 273 -1.90 -20.47 2.11
C PHE A 273 -2.93 -20.89 3.17
N ASP A 274 -2.44 -21.30 4.34
CA ASP A 274 -3.25 -21.41 5.56
C ASP A 274 -3.21 -20.10 6.35
N VAL A 275 -2.08 -19.38 6.28
CA VAL A 275 -1.94 -18.02 6.83
C VAL A 275 -1.27 -17.11 5.81
N LEU A 276 -1.88 -15.95 5.52
CA LEU A 276 -1.24 -14.88 4.75
C LEU A 276 -0.79 -13.76 5.70
N LEU A 277 0.51 -13.51 5.79
CA LEU A 277 1.06 -12.46 6.65
C LEU A 277 1.28 -11.16 5.89
N VAL A 278 0.55 -10.12 6.28
CA VAL A 278 0.66 -8.75 5.77
C VAL A 278 0.89 -7.79 6.94
N ASN A 279 2.14 -7.66 7.40
CA ASN A 279 2.49 -6.88 8.58
C ASN A 279 3.23 -5.56 8.30
N SER A 280 2.96 -4.91 7.16
CA SER A 280 3.59 -3.63 6.78
C SER A 280 3.46 -2.57 7.88
N VAL A 281 4.50 -1.76 8.07
CA VAL A 281 4.48 -0.63 9.01
C VAL A 281 3.63 0.52 8.47
N TYR A 282 3.76 0.80 7.16
CA TYR A 282 3.01 1.81 6.43
C TYR A 282 2.77 1.29 5.01
N ASP A 283 1.52 1.34 4.56
CA ASP A 283 1.12 0.89 3.23
C ASP A 283 -0.19 1.58 2.87
N GLY A 284 -0.19 2.41 1.82
CA GLY A 284 -1.39 3.18 1.45
C GLY A 284 -2.54 2.24 1.14
N LEU A 285 -2.23 1.15 0.44
CA LEU A 285 -3.04 -0.05 0.38
C LEU A 285 -2.14 -1.27 0.22
N ASN A 286 -2.62 -2.45 0.61
CA ASN A 286 -1.96 -3.71 0.30
C ASN A 286 -2.83 -4.57 -0.62
N LEU A 287 -2.51 -4.60 -1.92
CA LEU A 287 -3.23 -5.39 -2.90
C LEU A 287 -3.04 -6.89 -2.71
N VAL A 288 -1.90 -7.35 -2.16
CA VAL A 288 -1.66 -8.78 -1.88
C VAL A 288 -2.70 -9.32 -0.88
N ALA A 289 -3.11 -8.51 0.11
CA ALA A 289 -4.20 -8.90 1.02
C ALA A 289 -5.52 -9.13 0.26
N LYS A 290 -5.86 -8.24 -0.69
CA LYS A 290 -7.08 -8.35 -1.50
C LYS A 290 -7.01 -9.49 -2.52
N GLU A 291 -5.88 -9.66 -3.20
CA GLU A 291 -5.64 -10.78 -4.11
C GLU A 291 -5.73 -12.11 -3.36
N GLY A 292 -5.07 -12.22 -2.21
CA GLY A 292 -5.11 -13.38 -1.33
C GLY A 292 -6.53 -13.72 -0.87
N ALA A 293 -7.29 -12.73 -0.41
CA ALA A 293 -8.70 -12.92 -0.05
C ALA A 293 -9.54 -13.43 -1.23
N LEU A 294 -9.31 -12.88 -2.43
CA LEU A 294 -10.04 -13.28 -3.63
C LEU A 294 -9.75 -14.73 -4.04
N VAL A 295 -8.46 -15.12 -4.10
CA VAL A 295 -8.05 -16.37 -4.77
C VAL A 295 -7.78 -17.56 -3.85
N ASN A 296 -7.67 -17.37 -2.55
CA ASN A 296 -7.34 -18.46 -1.63
C ASN A 296 -8.37 -19.61 -1.74
N ARG A 297 -7.92 -20.86 -1.69
CA ARG A 297 -8.77 -22.06 -1.80
C ARG A 297 -8.64 -23.00 -0.59
N SER A 298 -7.87 -22.60 0.42
CA SER A 298 -7.53 -23.41 1.59
C SER A 298 -8.23 -22.93 2.86
N ASP A 299 -9.27 -22.09 2.73
CA ASP A 299 -9.94 -21.42 3.85
C ASP A 299 -8.94 -20.65 4.74
N GLY A 300 -7.85 -20.15 4.14
CA GLY A 300 -6.74 -19.52 4.84
C GLY A 300 -7.13 -18.21 5.52
N VAL A 301 -6.44 -17.89 6.61
CA VAL A 301 -6.68 -16.68 7.42
C VAL A 301 -5.64 -15.62 7.09
N ILE A 302 -6.07 -14.37 6.99
CA ILE A 302 -5.16 -13.24 6.76
C ILE A 302 -4.81 -12.61 8.12
N VAL A 303 -3.52 -12.48 8.40
CA VAL A 303 -2.98 -11.69 9.51
C VAL A 303 -2.55 -10.33 8.94
N LEU A 304 -3.23 -9.27 9.34
CA LEU A 304 -3.16 -7.95 8.70
C LEU A 304 -2.75 -6.86 9.70
N SER A 305 -1.77 -6.05 9.32
CA SER A 305 -1.39 -4.86 10.08
C SER A 305 -2.53 -3.83 10.10
N GLU A 306 -2.79 -3.26 11.27
CA GLU A 306 -3.73 -2.14 11.45
C GLU A 306 -3.31 -0.86 10.73
N ASN A 307 -2.04 -0.75 10.32
CA ASN A 307 -1.48 0.42 9.62
C ASN A 307 -1.54 0.33 8.09
N VAL A 308 -2.23 -0.68 7.56
CA VAL A 308 -2.36 -0.92 6.11
C VAL A 308 -3.73 -0.47 5.65
N GLY A 309 -3.83 0.29 4.56
CA GLY A 309 -5.15 0.79 4.12
C GLY A 309 -6.20 -0.29 3.84
N ALA A 310 -5.79 -1.50 3.46
CA ALA A 310 -6.71 -2.63 3.28
C ALA A 310 -7.42 -3.04 4.59
N HIS A 311 -6.89 -2.66 5.75
CA HIS A 311 -7.50 -2.90 7.06
C HIS A 311 -8.83 -2.16 7.23
N GLU A 312 -8.95 -0.93 6.69
CA GLU A 312 -10.19 -0.13 6.76
C GLU A 312 -11.39 -0.94 6.24
N GLU A 313 -11.20 -1.73 5.18
CA GLU A 313 -12.24 -2.59 4.60
C GLU A 313 -12.26 -4.03 5.17
N LEU A 314 -11.11 -4.61 5.53
CA LEU A 314 -11.01 -6.05 5.83
C LEU A 314 -11.00 -6.40 7.33
N HIS A 315 -10.88 -5.44 8.25
CA HIS A 315 -10.62 -5.68 9.68
C HIS A 315 -11.59 -6.67 10.35
N GLN A 316 -12.85 -6.74 9.93
CA GLN A 316 -13.86 -7.65 10.49
C GLN A 316 -13.60 -9.14 10.18
N HIS A 317 -12.81 -9.42 9.14
CA HIS A 317 -12.60 -10.76 8.59
C HIS A 317 -11.15 -11.25 8.72
N VAL A 318 -10.27 -10.46 9.31
CA VAL A 318 -8.83 -10.75 9.44
C VAL A 318 -8.39 -10.76 10.90
N LEU A 319 -7.20 -11.28 11.18
CA LEU A 319 -6.55 -11.10 12.48
C LEU A 319 -5.70 -9.84 12.43
N SER A 320 -6.16 -8.80 13.13
CA SER A 320 -5.49 -7.50 13.17
C SER A 320 -4.27 -7.55 14.08
N VAL A 321 -3.14 -6.98 13.65
CA VAL A 321 -1.90 -6.92 14.44
C VAL A 321 -1.29 -5.53 14.41
N ASN A 322 -0.69 -5.13 15.52
CA ASN A 322 0.23 -4.01 15.52
C ASN A 322 1.54 -4.44 14.83
N PRO A 323 2.03 -3.73 13.79
CA PRO A 323 3.19 -4.17 13.02
C PRO A 323 4.51 -4.17 13.82
N PHE A 324 4.55 -3.52 14.98
CA PHE A 324 5.75 -3.48 15.83
C PHE A 324 5.78 -4.59 16.88
N ASP A 325 4.62 -5.18 17.19
CA ASP A 325 4.49 -6.23 18.20
C ASP A 325 4.76 -7.61 17.59
N ILE A 326 5.97 -8.09 17.82
CA ILE A 326 6.45 -9.39 17.36
C ILE A 326 5.70 -10.54 18.06
N GLU A 327 5.38 -10.38 19.35
CA GLU A 327 4.72 -11.41 20.14
C GLU A 327 3.25 -11.54 19.73
N ALA A 328 2.52 -10.42 19.61
CA ALA A 328 1.16 -10.43 19.10
C ALA A 328 1.08 -10.96 17.66
N THR A 329 2.06 -10.64 16.81
CA THR A 329 2.12 -11.20 15.45
C THR A 329 2.34 -12.72 15.47
N ALA A 330 3.19 -13.24 16.36
CA ALA A 330 3.41 -14.67 16.55
C ALA A 330 2.12 -15.37 17.02
N ASN A 331 1.46 -14.79 18.03
CA ASN A 331 0.19 -15.30 18.57
C ASN A 331 -0.93 -15.28 17.53
N ALA A 332 -1.02 -14.25 16.70
CA ALA A 332 -1.99 -14.19 15.61
C ALA A 332 -1.74 -15.26 14.55
N MET A 333 -0.47 -15.54 14.19
CA MET A 333 -0.13 -16.65 13.30
C MET A 333 -0.49 -18.00 13.94
N HIS A 334 -0.20 -18.20 15.22
CA HIS A 334 -0.61 -19.41 15.94
C HIS A 334 -2.14 -19.58 15.94
N GLN A 335 -2.87 -18.52 16.31
CA GLN A 335 -4.33 -18.50 16.31
C GLN A 335 -4.88 -18.85 14.93
N ALA A 336 -4.34 -18.27 13.86
CA ALA A 336 -4.74 -18.60 12.49
C ALA A 336 -4.52 -20.09 12.16
N ILE A 337 -3.41 -20.68 12.59
CA ILE A 337 -3.10 -22.10 12.36
C ILE A 337 -4.13 -23.00 13.07
N VAL A 338 -4.38 -22.77 14.36
CA VAL A 338 -5.23 -23.65 15.19
C VAL A 338 -6.73 -23.32 15.12
N MET A 339 -7.10 -22.27 14.39
CA MET A 339 -8.50 -21.84 14.22
C MET A 339 -9.36 -22.96 13.62
N GLY A 340 -10.55 -23.17 14.20
CA GLY A 340 -11.52 -24.12 13.70
C GLY A 340 -11.98 -23.82 12.27
N LEU A 341 -12.30 -24.86 11.50
CA LEU A 341 -12.58 -24.76 10.07
C LEU A 341 -13.76 -23.83 9.73
N ASP A 342 -14.81 -23.83 10.54
CA ASP A 342 -15.99 -22.99 10.31
C ASP A 342 -15.65 -21.50 10.44
N GLU A 343 -14.85 -21.14 11.45
CA GLU A 343 -14.39 -19.77 11.66
C GLU A 343 -13.42 -19.33 10.55
N LYS A 344 -12.51 -20.22 10.13
CA LYS A 344 -11.61 -20.02 8.99
C LYS A 344 -12.39 -19.68 7.72
N ARG A 345 -13.39 -20.51 7.38
CA ARG A 345 -14.28 -20.32 6.22
C ARG A 345 -15.04 -19.00 6.28
N ARG A 346 -15.63 -18.69 7.45
CA ARG A 346 -16.40 -17.46 7.67
C ARG A 346 -15.54 -16.22 7.42
N ARG A 347 -14.31 -16.20 7.94
CA ARG A 347 -13.34 -15.12 7.71
C ARG A 347 -12.90 -15.04 6.25
N ASN A 348 -12.55 -16.17 5.65
CA ASN A 348 -12.08 -16.24 4.28
C ASN A 348 -13.13 -15.75 3.28
N GLU A 349 -14.38 -16.25 3.37
CA GLU A 349 -15.46 -15.82 2.47
C GLU A 349 -15.88 -14.36 2.74
N GLY A 350 -15.92 -13.93 4.00
CA GLY A 350 -16.22 -12.53 4.33
C GLY A 350 -15.20 -11.56 3.72
N ALA A 351 -13.90 -11.85 3.85
CA ALA A 351 -12.85 -11.05 3.21
C ALA A 351 -12.96 -11.08 1.69
N ARG A 352 -13.27 -12.24 1.10
CA ARG A 352 -13.50 -12.40 -0.34
C ARG A 352 -14.66 -11.53 -0.83
N GLU A 353 -15.78 -11.50 -0.11
CA GLU A 353 -16.97 -10.76 -0.50
C GLU A 353 -16.76 -9.24 -0.44
N VAL A 354 -16.03 -8.75 0.57
CA VAL A 354 -15.62 -7.33 0.63
C VAL A 354 -14.83 -6.94 -0.61
N VAL A 355 -13.91 -7.78 -1.07
CA VAL A 355 -13.10 -7.53 -2.27
C VAL A 355 -13.94 -7.62 -3.54
N ARG A 356 -14.89 -8.57 -3.62
CA ARG A 356 -15.83 -8.67 -4.76
C ARG A 356 -16.71 -7.44 -4.92
N THR A 357 -17.15 -6.87 -3.80
CA THR A 357 -18.03 -5.69 -3.76
C THR A 357 -17.29 -4.38 -4.04
N ASN A 358 -15.99 -4.31 -3.72
CA ASN A 358 -15.16 -3.11 -3.85
C ASN A 358 -14.01 -3.36 -4.82
N ASP A 359 -14.30 -3.47 -6.11
CA ASP A 359 -13.33 -3.75 -7.17
C ASP A 359 -12.71 -2.48 -7.81
N ILE A 360 -11.79 -2.68 -8.76
CA ILE A 360 -11.14 -1.56 -9.45
C ILE A 360 -12.13 -0.71 -10.27
N ALA A 361 -13.21 -1.30 -10.78
CA ALA A 361 -14.24 -0.59 -11.54
C ALA A 361 -15.04 0.35 -10.64
N ARG A 362 -15.40 -0.11 -9.44
CA ARG A 362 -16.04 0.72 -8.41
C ARG A 362 -15.13 1.86 -7.96
N TRP A 363 -13.84 1.59 -7.79
CA TRP A 363 -12.85 2.60 -7.41
C TRP A 363 -12.79 3.76 -8.41
N ILE A 364 -12.71 3.48 -9.72
CA ILE A 364 -12.67 4.54 -10.73
C ILE A 364 -14.04 5.20 -10.93
N THR A 365 -15.13 4.44 -10.85
CA THR A 365 -16.50 4.96 -11.03
C THR A 365 -16.84 6.01 -9.97
N ARG A 366 -16.47 5.78 -8.70
CA ARG A 366 -16.70 6.76 -7.62
C ARG A 366 -15.96 8.08 -7.87
N GLN A 367 -14.71 8.02 -8.32
CA GLN A 367 -13.93 9.22 -8.62
C GLN A 367 -14.54 10.01 -9.79
N VAL A 368 -14.90 9.31 -10.87
CA VAL A 368 -15.53 9.96 -12.04
C VAL A 368 -16.90 10.55 -11.68
N GLN A 369 -17.66 9.92 -10.79
CA GLN A 369 -18.93 10.46 -10.31
C GLN A 369 -18.73 11.76 -9.54
N ASP A 370 -17.83 11.79 -8.56
CA ASP A 370 -17.53 13.02 -7.79
C ASP A 370 -17.02 14.15 -8.71
N ILE A 371 -16.19 13.82 -9.72
CA ILE A 371 -15.74 14.77 -10.74
C ILE A 371 -16.93 15.33 -11.54
N ARG A 372 -17.89 14.49 -11.94
CA ARG A 372 -19.06 14.91 -12.72
C ARG A 372 -19.98 15.80 -11.90
N ASP A 373 -20.21 15.46 -10.65
CA ASP A 373 -21.06 16.25 -9.75
C ASP A 373 -20.47 17.64 -9.55
N LEU A 374 -19.15 17.73 -9.36
CA LEU A 374 -18.44 19.00 -9.31
C LEU A 374 -18.54 19.80 -10.62
N ALA A 375 -18.46 19.12 -11.77
CA ALA A 375 -18.56 19.77 -13.08
C ALA A 375 -19.98 20.31 -13.37
N ALA A 376 -21.00 19.73 -12.75
CA ALA A 376 -22.40 20.06 -12.94
C ALA A 376 -22.88 21.24 -12.06
N GLU A 377 -22.16 21.59 -10.99
CA GLU A 377 -22.52 22.70 -10.12
C GLU A 377 -22.43 24.07 -10.85
N PRO A 378 -23.55 24.82 -11.01
CA PRO A 378 -23.57 26.05 -11.82
C PRO A 378 -22.84 27.28 -11.25
N GLY A 379 -22.10 27.17 -10.14
CA GLY A 379 -21.64 28.33 -9.35
C GLY A 379 -20.17 28.75 -9.49
N LEU A 380 -19.29 27.93 -10.08
CA LEU A 380 -17.85 28.20 -10.20
C LEU A 380 -17.45 28.68 -11.61
N ARG A 381 -18.32 29.46 -12.26
CA ARG A 381 -17.95 30.19 -13.47
C ARG A 381 -17.05 31.35 -13.07
N ALA A 382 -15.81 31.28 -13.52
CA ALA A 382 -14.77 32.28 -13.37
C ALA A 382 -15.31 33.72 -13.50
N GLY A 383 -15.11 34.49 -12.43
CA GLY A 383 -14.92 35.94 -12.53
C GLY A 383 -13.44 36.24 -12.78
#